data_AF-A0A6P4YUX9-F1
#
_entry.id   AF-A0A6P4YUX9-F1
#
_cell.length_a   1.000
_cell.length_b   1.000
_cell.length_c   1.000
_cell.angle_alpha   90.00
_cell.angle_beta   90.00
_cell.angle_gamma   90.00
#
_symmetry.space_group_name_H-M   'P 1'
#
loop_
_entity.id
_entity.type
_entity.pdbx_description
1 polymer ?
#
loop_
_entity_poly.entity_id
_entity_poly.type
_entity_poly.pdbx_seq_one_letter_code
_entity_poly.pdbx_strand_id
1 'polypeptide(L)'
;MASNADLEQECEKILSDKELFNDYVARMNHWMRQNNGRVIDLFRKFDKNGDSVVSYEEFKEGMQRLGAPCSLAELHLLAKLLDTDNSRTIDYMEFSKGLRYMR
;
A
#
# COMPACT_ATOMS: atom_id res chain seq x y z
N MET A 1 8.53 -21.42 -1.17
CA MET A 1 7.32 -20.58 -1.36
C MET A 1 6.89 -20.19 0.04
N ALA A 2 6.96 -18.90 0.40
CA ALA A 2 6.51 -18.47 1.72
C ALA A 2 5.03 -18.83 1.88
N SER A 3 4.67 -19.44 3.00
CA SER A 3 3.28 -19.76 3.31
C SER A 3 2.54 -18.48 3.70
N ASN A 4 1.21 -18.44 3.53
CA ASN A 4 0.41 -17.28 3.96
C ASN A 4 0.62 -16.94 5.46
N ALA A 5 0.94 -17.95 6.28
CA ALA A 5 1.27 -17.78 7.69
C ALA A 5 2.57 -16.98 7.91
N ASP A 6 3.59 -17.19 7.08
CA ASP A 6 4.87 -16.47 7.17
C ASP A 6 4.67 -14.97 6.86
N LEU A 7 3.82 -14.67 5.86
CA LEU A 7 3.50 -13.29 5.47
C LEU A 7 2.72 -12.55 6.56
N GLU A 8 1.74 -13.20 7.18
CA GLU A 8 0.95 -12.58 8.27
C GLU A 8 1.82 -12.32 9.50
N GLN A 9 2.72 -13.25 9.84
CA GLN A 9 3.67 -13.07 10.94
C GLN A 9 4.65 -11.92 10.70
N GLU A 10 5.13 -11.74 9.46
CA GLU A 10 5.97 -10.58 9.09
C GLU A 10 5.20 -9.26 9.19
N CYS A 11 3.94 -9.22 8.76
CA CYS A 11 3.08 -8.04 8.89
C CYS A 11 2.87 -7.64 10.36
N GLU A 12 2.56 -8.61 11.23
CA GLU A 12 2.38 -8.38 12.66
C GLU A 12 3.66 -7.88 13.33
N LYS A 13 4.81 -8.40 12.91
CA LYS A 13 6.11 -7.94 13.40
C LYS A 13 6.36 -6.48 13.02
N ILE A 14 6.10 -6.10 11.78
CA ILE A 14 6.24 -4.70 11.32
C ILE A 14 5.31 -3.78 12.12
N LEU A 15 4.07 -4.19 12.40
CA LEU A 15 3.13 -3.39 13.19
C LEU A 15 3.49 -3.28 14.68
N SER A 16 4.04 -4.35 15.25
CA SER A 16 4.38 -4.41 16.68
C SER A 16 5.71 -3.69 16.98
N ASP A 17 6.61 -3.65 16.01
CA ASP A 17 7.91 -2.99 16.11
C ASP A 17 7.83 -1.55 15.60
N LYS A 18 7.86 -0.59 16.53
CA LYS A 18 7.77 0.84 16.20
C LYS A 18 8.90 1.32 15.29
N GLU A 19 10.10 0.75 15.37
CA GLU A 19 11.24 1.20 14.57
C GLU A 19 11.07 0.73 13.12
N LEU A 20 10.70 -0.54 12.92
CA LEU A 20 10.38 -1.08 11.59
C LEU A 20 9.18 -0.37 10.97
N PHE A 21 8.12 -0.12 11.75
CA PHE A 21 6.95 0.62 11.26
C PHE A 21 7.31 2.04 10.83
N ASN A 22 8.09 2.76 11.64
CA ASN A 22 8.49 4.14 11.35
C ASN A 22 9.40 4.22 10.12
N ASP A 23 10.36 3.31 9.98
CA ASP A 23 11.22 3.23 8.79
C ASP A 23 10.38 2.97 7.53
N TYR A 24 9.48 1.98 7.60
CA TYR A 24 8.56 1.66 6.53
C TYR A 24 7.71 2.88 6.12
N VAL A 25 7.09 3.54 7.08
CA VAL A 25 6.28 4.76 6.84
C VAL A 25 7.14 5.88 6.25
N ALA A 26 8.36 6.08 6.74
CA ALA A 26 9.27 7.10 6.22
C ALA A 26 9.67 6.83 4.76
N ARG A 27 10.04 5.59 4.42
CA ARG A 27 10.35 5.16 3.05
C ARG A 27 9.16 5.35 2.12
N MET A 28 7.97 4.90 2.55
CA MET A 28 6.76 5.00 1.77
C MET A 28 6.38 6.47 1.54
N ASN A 29 6.44 7.31 2.57
CA ASN A 29 6.18 8.74 2.45
C ASN A 29 7.12 9.44 1.49
N HIS A 30 8.42 9.12 1.56
CA HIS A 30 9.39 9.67 0.63
C HIS A 30 9.05 9.27 -0.81
N TRP A 31 8.82 7.99 -1.06
CA TRP A 31 8.50 7.47 -2.37
C TRP A 31 7.20 8.07 -2.94
N MET A 32 6.14 8.14 -2.13
CA MET A 32 4.84 8.71 -2.49
C MET A 32 4.95 10.18 -2.91
N ARG A 33 5.78 10.96 -2.22
CA ARG A 33 6.04 12.37 -2.58
C ARG A 33 6.77 12.51 -3.91
N GLN A 34 7.62 11.56 -4.27
CA GLN A 34 8.36 11.55 -5.55
C GLN A 34 7.51 11.04 -6.72
N ASN A 35 6.61 10.09 -6.48
CA ASN A 35 5.94 9.35 -7.54
C ASN A 35 4.58 9.91 -7.99
N ASN A 36 4.03 10.95 -7.33
CA ASN A 36 2.96 11.78 -7.89
C ASN A 36 2.60 13.03 -7.06
N GLY A 37 2.43 14.17 -7.73
CA GLY A 37 1.98 15.43 -7.12
C GLY A 37 0.52 15.43 -6.65
N ARG A 38 -0.33 14.53 -7.18
CA ARG A 38 -1.74 14.37 -6.78
C ARG A 38 -2.08 12.89 -6.58
N VAL A 39 -2.82 12.61 -5.51
CA VAL A 39 -3.33 11.29 -5.15
C VAL A 39 -4.09 10.62 -6.31
N ILE A 40 -4.95 11.38 -6.99
CA ILE A 40 -5.75 10.89 -8.13
C ILE A 40 -4.91 10.36 -9.29
N ASP A 41 -3.76 11.00 -9.56
CA ASP A 41 -2.88 10.56 -10.64
C ASP A 41 -2.23 9.21 -10.29
N LEU A 42 -2.07 8.90 -8.99
CA LEU A 42 -1.45 7.65 -8.55
C LEU A 42 -2.48 6.54 -8.54
N PHE A 43 -3.67 6.85 -8.07
CA PHE A 43 -4.81 5.95 -8.13
C PHE A 43 -5.05 5.45 -9.56
N ARG A 44 -5.12 6.35 -10.54
CA ARG A 44 -5.27 5.99 -11.97
C ARG A 44 -4.10 5.22 -12.56
N LYS A 45 -2.90 5.31 -11.98
CA LYS A 45 -1.78 4.47 -12.40
C LYS A 45 -1.96 3.04 -11.89
N PHE A 46 -2.65 2.84 -10.77
CA PHE A 46 -2.87 1.53 -10.16
C PHE A 46 -4.13 0.86 -10.69
N ASP A 47 -5.24 1.59 -10.80
CA ASP A 47 -6.50 1.16 -11.43
C ASP A 47 -6.26 0.90 -12.92
N LYS A 48 -5.99 -0.36 -13.26
CA LYS A 48 -5.53 -0.78 -14.59
C LYS A 48 -6.71 -1.20 -15.46
N ASN A 49 -7.72 -1.78 -14.85
CA ASN A 49 -8.94 -2.22 -15.51
C ASN A 49 -9.99 -1.09 -15.65
N GLY A 50 -9.84 0.03 -14.92
CA GLY A 50 -10.72 1.19 -14.97
C GLY A 50 -12.04 0.99 -14.21
N ASP A 51 -12.10 0.05 -13.27
CA ASP A 51 -13.31 -0.25 -12.49
C ASP A 51 -13.53 0.71 -11.30
N SER A 52 -12.68 1.73 -11.18
CA SER A 52 -12.72 2.76 -10.13
C SER A 52 -12.41 2.24 -8.72
N VAL A 53 -11.90 1.01 -8.61
CA VAL A 53 -11.28 0.47 -7.41
C VAL A 53 -9.87 0.00 -7.73
N VAL A 54 -9.07 -0.28 -6.71
CA VAL A 54 -7.76 -0.90 -6.87
C VAL A 54 -7.76 -2.20 -6.10
N SER A 55 -7.74 -3.32 -6.81
CA SER A 55 -7.58 -4.63 -6.18
C SER A 55 -6.19 -4.78 -5.55
N TYR A 56 -6.03 -5.70 -4.60
CA TYR A 56 -4.71 -5.95 -3.99
C TYR A 56 -3.67 -6.41 -5.03
N GLU A 57 -4.09 -7.08 -6.09
CA GLU A 57 -3.23 -7.48 -7.20
C GLU A 57 -2.76 -6.26 -7.99
N GLU A 58 -3.68 -5.36 -8.37
CA GLU A 58 -3.34 -4.11 -9.07
C GLU A 58 -2.48 -3.18 -8.23
N PHE A 59 -2.74 -3.12 -6.92
CA PHE A 59 -1.94 -2.36 -5.98
C PHE A 59 -0.49 -2.89 -5.96
N LYS A 60 -0.34 -4.22 -5.84
CA LYS A 60 0.96 -4.89 -5.84
C LYS A 60 1.69 -4.70 -7.17
N GLU A 61 1.03 -4.94 -8.29
CA GLU A 61 1.59 -4.73 -9.64
C GLU A 61 2.01 -3.27 -9.83
N GLY A 62 1.14 -2.33 -9.44
CA GLY A 62 1.37 -0.90 -9.54
C GLY A 62 2.59 -0.44 -8.77
N MET A 63 2.72 -0.90 -7.52
CA MET A 63 3.87 -0.60 -6.65
C MET A 63 5.17 -1.19 -7.19
N GLN A 64 5.16 -2.44 -7.66
CA GLN A 64 6.33 -3.06 -8.29
C GLN A 64 6.73 -2.33 -9.58
N ARG A 65 5.75 -1.99 -10.43
CA ARG A 65 5.98 -1.28 -11.69
C ARG A 65 6.56 0.13 -11.49
N LEU A 66 6.12 0.82 -10.43
CA LEU A 66 6.62 2.16 -10.09
C LEU A 66 7.90 2.13 -9.23
N GLY A 67 8.45 0.93 -8.96
CA GLY A 67 9.71 0.77 -8.22
C GLY A 67 9.61 1.18 -6.74
N ALA A 68 8.48 0.89 -6.08
CA ALA A 68 8.31 1.15 -4.66
C ALA A 68 9.30 0.33 -3.83
N PRO A 69 10.02 0.95 -2.87
CA PRO A 69 10.99 0.26 -2.02
C PRO A 69 10.28 -0.46 -0.88
N CYS A 70 9.39 -1.42 -1.20
CA CYS A 70 8.60 -2.17 -0.23
C CYS A 70 8.67 -3.68 -0.47
N SER A 71 8.67 -4.43 0.64
CA SER A 71 8.56 -5.89 0.63
C SER A 71 7.12 -6.34 0.37
N LEU A 72 6.92 -7.65 0.14
CA LEU A 72 5.58 -8.23 -0.03
C LEU A 72 4.73 -8.08 1.25
N ALA A 73 5.34 -8.25 2.43
CA ALA A 73 4.65 -8.05 3.71
C ALA A 73 4.26 -6.58 3.92
N GLU A 74 5.17 -5.64 3.63
CA GLU A 74 4.89 -4.20 3.70
C GLU A 74 3.76 -3.79 2.74
N LEU A 75 3.76 -4.34 1.51
CA LEU A 75 2.68 -4.12 0.54
C LEU A 75 1.34 -4.63 1.02
N HIS A 76 1.32 -5.85 1.56
CA HIS A 76 0.10 -6.45 2.09
C HIS A 76 -0.43 -5.66 3.29
N LEU A 77 0.47 -5.22 4.16
CA LEU A 77 0.15 -4.36 5.29
C LEU A 77 -0.43 -3.01 4.82
N LEU A 78 0.17 -2.38 3.80
CA LEU A 78 -0.32 -1.13 3.25
C LEU A 78 -1.73 -1.26 2.68
N ALA A 79 -1.96 -2.32 1.89
CA ALA A 79 -3.26 -2.57 1.30
C ALA A 79 -4.34 -2.74 2.39
N LYS A 80 -4.04 -3.51 3.44
CA LYS A 80 -4.90 -3.66 4.62
C LYS A 80 -5.14 -2.36 5.39
N LEU A 81 -4.16 -1.46 5.44
CA LEU A 81 -4.32 -0.16 6.11
C LEU A 81 -5.16 0.84 5.29
N LEU A 82 -5.14 0.71 3.97
CA LEU A 82 -5.94 1.54 3.06
C LEU A 82 -7.39 1.04 2.97
N ASP A 83 -7.59 -0.28 2.93
CA ASP A 83 -8.88 -0.96 2.90
C ASP A 83 -9.55 -0.92 4.30
N THR A 84 -10.30 0.13 4.56
CA THR A 84 -10.90 0.41 5.88
C THR A 84 -12.20 -0.33 6.11
N ASP A 85 -12.90 -0.69 5.02
CA ASP A 85 -14.15 -1.43 5.08
C ASP A 85 -13.97 -2.95 4.91
N ASN A 86 -12.74 -3.42 4.68
CA ASN A 86 -12.38 -4.81 4.41
C ASN A 86 -13.05 -5.39 3.15
N SER A 87 -13.32 -4.55 2.15
CA SER A 87 -13.87 -4.96 0.85
C SER A 87 -12.87 -5.76 0.01
N ARG A 88 -11.58 -5.80 0.40
CA ARG A 88 -10.44 -6.38 -0.35
C ARG A 88 -10.10 -5.63 -1.64
N THR A 89 -10.67 -4.44 -1.77
CA THR A 89 -10.39 -3.47 -2.81
C THR A 89 -10.17 -2.14 -2.14
N ILE A 90 -9.45 -1.23 -2.80
CA ILE A 90 -9.20 0.10 -2.27
C ILE A 90 -9.90 1.08 -3.20
N ASP A 91 -10.96 1.71 -2.72
CA ASP A 91 -11.61 2.76 -3.51
C ASP A 91 -10.82 4.08 -3.46
N TYR A 92 -11.18 5.03 -4.31
CA TYR A 92 -10.49 6.32 -4.36
C TYR A 92 -10.54 7.09 -3.02
N MET A 93 -11.65 7.03 -2.30
CA MET A 93 -11.84 7.72 -1.03
C MET A 93 -10.93 7.12 0.05
N GLU A 94 -10.87 5.80 0.12
CA GLU A 94 -9.97 5.05 0.99
C GLU A 94 -8.50 5.34 0.69
N PHE A 95 -8.12 5.26 -0.58
CA PHE A 95 -6.78 5.59 -1.05
C PHE A 95 -6.40 7.03 -0.68
N SER A 96 -7.29 7.99 -0.93
CA SER A 96 -7.08 9.40 -0.62
C SER A 96 -6.98 9.69 0.87
N LYS A 97 -7.84 9.07 1.69
CA LYS A 97 -7.80 9.23 3.15
C LYS A 97 -6.55 8.61 3.74
N GLY A 98 -6.25 7.35 3.39
CA GLY A 98 -5.11 6.63 3.93
C GLY A 98 -3.78 7.32 3.63
N LEU A 99 -3.60 7.81 2.40
CA LEU A 99 -2.40 8.58 2.04
C LEU A 99 -2.32 9.95 2.72
N ARG A 100 -3.45 10.53 3.14
CA ARG A 100 -3.46 11.75 3.94
C ARG A 100 -3.01 11.49 5.37
N TYR A 101 -3.33 10.33 5.94
CA TYR A 101 -2.88 9.93 7.28
C TYR A 101 -1.39 9.61 7.34
N MET A 102 -0.79 9.24 6.22
CA MET A 102 0.64 8.93 6.17
C MET A 102 1.51 10.20 6.11
N ARG A 103 0.98 11.36 5.73
CA ARG A 103 1.77 12.59 5.50
C ARG A 103 2.31 13.29 6.73
#